data_AF-A0A831QI62-F1
#
_entry.id   AF-A0A831QI62-F1
#
_cell.length_a   1.000
_cell.length_b   1.000
_cell.length_c   1.000
_cell.angle_alpha   90.00
_cell.angle_beta   90.00
_cell.angle_gamma   90.00
#
_symmetry.space_group_name_H-M   'P 1'
#
loop_
_entity.id
_entity.type
_entity.pdbx_description
1 polymer ?
#
loop_
_entity_poly.entity_id
_entity_poly.type
_entity_poly.pdbx_seq_one_letter_code
_entity_poly.pdbx_strand_id
1 'polypeptide(L)'
;MWKFREQLHYYERLRRSLYEILRDELERRLVKISLIDSFYSYKKAGVDYSFLEKSELRPKSKKMEKESELFNTFIVIFYEDVISKELKNYIRFFPENRVVKKNLGYLANFPLYERFNRNLRYFDNPGFLDFVEDLLNVDYALLIQQDPTVKKKNRYALTHFHVKIDWPIADAAEDLAKWLKYIQNNLYEAGDKKARILQNKLFEYYGCHHSVGGRRTAGLIAAQLLRKMDYVSTVFVSSSESRAMYKYSERGVSKFFLVKLSEKEMEALAGRESMTPEAFISQYVYPAEDYYVGISEACYTYTPYSKPPEDGRLRRLWPAYNWLKLWFEYLHPKGTALYARPINYQWVYSTDL
;
A
#
# COMPACT_ATOMS: atom_id res chain seq x y z
N MET A 1 1.46 -4.89 -19.90
CA MET A 1 0.30 -4.45 -19.09
C MET A 1 -0.53 -5.68 -18.85
N TRP A 2 -0.90 -5.96 -17.60
CA TRP A 2 -1.57 -7.21 -17.26
C TRP A 2 -2.90 -7.38 -18.00
N LYS A 3 -3.25 -8.64 -18.25
CA LYS A 3 -4.52 -9.02 -18.88
C LYS A 3 -5.67 -8.84 -17.89
N PHE A 4 -6.84 -8.48 -18.42
CA PHE A 4 -8.08 -8.51 -17.66
C PHE A 4 -8.50 -9.94 -17.36
N ARG A 5 -9.28 -10.15 -16.29
CA ARG A 5 -9.65 -11.47 -15.78
C ARG A 5 -10.36 -12.32 -16.85
N GLU A 6 -11.16 -11.68 -17.70
CA GLU A 6 -11.91 -12.28 -18.79
C GLU A 6 -10.98 -12.89 -19.85
N GLN A 7 -9.80 -12.31 -20.02
CA GLN A 7 -8.77 -12.72 -20.99
C GLN A 7 -7.83 -13.82 -20.46
N LEU A 8 -7.99 -14.21 -19.20
CA LEU A 8 -7.19 -15.26 -18.56
C LEU A 8 -7.77 -16.65 -18.79
N HIS A 9 -6.92 -17.65 -18.97
CA HIS A 9 -7.34 -19.06 -18.97
C HIS A 9 -7.67 -19.56 -17.56
N TYR A 10 -8.24 -20.77 -17.45
CA TYR A 10 -8.70 -21.34 -16.18
C TYR A 10 -7.64 -21.27 -15.05
N TYR A 11 -6.43 -21.77 -15.29
CA TYR A 11 -5.38 -21.76 -14.25
C TYR A 11 -4.86 -20.36 -13.89
N GLU A 12 -4.81 -19.41 -14.84
CA GLU A 12 -4.48 -18.01 -14.56
C GLU A 12 -5.57 -17.35 -13.71
N ARG A 13 -6.86 -17.61 -14.00
CA ARG A 13 -7.97 -17.14 -13.17
C ARG A 13 -7.90 -17.68 -11.75
N LEU A 14 -7.57 -18.97 -11.61
CA LEU A 14 -7.39 -19.61 -10.30
C LEU A 14 -6.23 -18.97 -9.53
N ARG A 15 -5.09 -18.72 -10.19
CA ARG A 15 -3.94 -18.04 -9.59
C ARG A 15 -4.33 -16.62 -9.13
N ARG A 16 -4.98 -15.84 -10.01
CA ARG A 16 -5.45 -14.48 -9.72
C ARG A 16 -6.40 -14.45 -8.54
N SER A 17 -7.37 -15.37 -8.48
CA SER A 17 -8.30 -15.47 -7.36
C SER A 17 -7.59 -15.80 -6.04
N LEU A 18 -6.64 -16.73 -6.06
CA LEU A 18 -5.86 -17.05 -4.87
C LEU A 18 -5.02 -15.85 -4.42
N TYR A 19 -4.38 -15.16 -5.36
CA TYR A 19 -3.65 -13.93 -5.09
C TYR A 19 -4.54 -12.88 -4.41
N GLU A 20 -5.73 -12.62 -4.95
CA GLU A 20 -6.67 -11.63 -4.39
C GLU A 20 -7.08 -11.98 -2.95
N ILE A 21 -7.44 -13.24 -2.68
CA ILE A 21 -7.80 -13.70 -1.33
C ILE A 21 -6.64 -13.53 -0.35
N LEU A 22 -5.43 -13.96 -0.73
CA LEU A 22 -4.26 -13.86 0.13
C LEU A 22 -3.81 -12.41 0.33
N ARG A 23 -4.00 -11.55 -0.68
CA ARG A 23 -3.71 -10.12 -0.60
C ARG A 23 -4.63 -9.46 0.41
N ASP A 24 -5.92 -9.78 0.38
CA ASP A 24 -6.89 -9.19 1.30
C ASP A 24 -6.62 -9.61 2.75
N GLU A 25 -6.19 -10.85 2.98
CA GLU A 25 -5.77 -11.32 4.31
C GLU A 25 -4.46 -10.66 4.79
N LEU A 26 -3.49 -10.49 3.89
CA LEU A 26 -2.26 -9.75 4.18
C LEU A 26 -2.55 -8.28 4.50
N GLU A 27 -3.42 -7.63 3.71
CA GLU A 27 -3.86 -6.25 3.93
C GLU A 27 -4.46 -6.07 5.31
N ARG A 28 -5.39 -6.95 5.71
CA ARG A 28 -6.01 -6.93 7.04
C ARG A 28 -4.96 -6.96 8.15
N ARG A 29 -3.95 -7.83 8.04
CA ARG A 29 -2.85 -7.92 9.00
C ARG A 29 -1.98 -6.65 9.01
N LEU A 30 -1.58 -6.17 7.84
CA LEU A 30 -0.71 -4.99 7.70
C LEU A 30 -1.38 -3.69 8.17
N VAL A 31 -2.70 -3.54 7.93
CA VAL A 31 -3.49 -2.42 8.46
C VAL A 31 -3.50 -2.43 9.99
N LYS A 32 -3.72 -3.59 10.62
CA LYS A 32 -3.66 -3.71 12.08
C LYS A 32 -2.28 -3.28 12.61
N ILE A 33 -1.20 -3.83 12.04
CA ILE A 33 0.18 -3.56 12.47
C ILE A 33 0.54 -2.08 12.32
N SER A 34 0.30 -1.51 11.13
CA SER A 34 0.68 -0.13 10.83
C SER A 34 -0.13 0.91 11.60
N LEU A 35 -1.42 0.66 11.83
CA LEU A 35 -2.31 1.67 12.41
C LEU A 35 -2.62 1.38 13.86
N ILE A 36 -3.29 0.25 14.14
CA ILE A 36 -3.81 -0.05 15.48
C ILE A 36 -2.69 -0.34 16.47
N ASP A 37 -1.73 -1.19 16.09
CA ASP A 37 -0.63 -1.53 16.99
C ASP A 37 0.29 -0.31 17.21
N SER A 38 0.49 0.52 16.18
CA SER A 38 1.16 1.82 16.32
C SER A 38 0.43 2.74 17.30
N PHE A 39 -0.89 2.91 17.14
CA PHE A 39 -1.70 3.74 18.05
C PHE A 39 -1.57 3.29 19.50
N TYR A 40 -1.65 1.99 19.77
CA TYR A 40 -1.46 1.48 21.13
C TYR A 40 -0.02 1.57 21.62
N SER A 41 0.97 1.58 20.73
CA SER A 41 2.38 1.83 21.09
C SER A 41 2.59 3.27 21.58
N TYR A 42 1.95 4.25 20.94
CA TYR A 42 1.89 5.63 21.43
C TYR A 42 1.22 5.74 22.79
N LYS A 43 0.04 5.14 22.95
CA LYS A 43 -0.68 5.13 24.23
C LYS A 43 0.14 4.49 25.35
N LYS A 44 0.79 3.35 25.09
CA LYS A 44 1.66 2.67 26.07
C LYS A 44 2.87 3.52 26.45
N ALA A 45 3.41 4.31 25.53
CA ALA A 45 4.51 5.23 25.79
C ALA A 45 4.08 6.53 26.50
N GLY A 46 2.78 6.75 26.72
CA GLY A 46 2.24 8.01 27.27
C GLY A 46 2.41 9.19 26.32
N VAL A 47 2.50 8.93 25.01
CA VAL A 47 2.67 9.96 23.97
C VAL A 47 1.38 10.10 23.17
N ASP A 48 0.98 11.33 22.89
CA ASP A 48 -0.18 11.60 22.06
C ASP A 48 0.02 11.14 20.62
N TYR A 49 -0.95 10.39 20.11
CA TYR A 49 -1.01 10.03 18.71
C TYR A 49 -1.53 11.21 17.88
N SER A 50 -0.72 11.69 16.95
CA SER A 50 -1.14 12.71 15.98
C SER A 50 -2.02 12.05 14.92
N PHE A 51 -3.28 12.46 14.83
CA PHE A 51 -4.20 11.98 13.81
C PHE A 51 -3.96 12.72 12.48
N LEU A 52 -4.22 12.04 11.38
CA LEU A 52 -4.15 12.63 10.05
C LEU A 52 -5.21 13.74 9.92
N GLU A 53 -4.88 14.86 9.28
CA GLU A 53 -5.86 15.93 8.99
C GLU A 53 -6.59 15.70 7.66
N LYS A 54 -7.87 16.11 7.56
CA LYS A 54 -8.68 16.03 6.32
C LYS A 54 -7.96 16.64 5.11
N SER A 55 -7.20 17.70 5.33
CA SER A 55 -6.43 18.40 4.30
C SER A 55 -5.39 17.50 3.61
N GLU A 56 -4.81 16.54 4.35
CA GLU A 56 -3.72 15.63 3.91
C GLU A 56 -4.18 14.53 2.94
N LEU A 57 -5.50 14.33 2.84
CA LEU A 57 -6.08 13.40 1.87
C LEU A 57 -6.33 14.07 0.52
N ARG A 58 -6.12 15.38 0.41
CA ARG A 58 -6.17 16.07 -0.88
C ARG A 58 -4.87 15.77 -1.65
N PRO A 59 -4.90 15.40 -2.95
CA PRO A 59 -3.72 14.97 -3.71
C PRO A 59 -2.51 15.92 -3.72
N LYS A 60 -2.71 17.21 -3.41
CA LYS A 60 -1.67 18.25 -3.41
C LYS A 60 -1.22 18.70 -2.03
N SER A 61 -1.74 18.09 -0.96
CA SER A 61 -1.43 18.51 0.40
C SER A 61 0.06 18.34 0.70
N LYS A 62 0.65 19.35 1.32
CA LYS A 62 2.02 19.32 1.82
C LYS A 62 1.96 19.36 3.34
N LYS A 63 2.24 18.24 3.99
CA LYS A 63 2.50 18.19 5.42
C LYS A 63 3.75 17.35 5.65
N MET A 64 4.68 17.91 6.40
CA MET A 64 5.90 17.24 6.83
C MET A 64 5.82 17.11 8.33
N GLU A 65 5.98 15.89 8.81
CA GLU A 65 5.82 15.54 10.22
C GLU A 65 7.04 14.74 10.67
N LYS A 66 7.25 14.70 11.98
CA LYS A 66 8.42 14.00 12.52
C LYS A 66 8.21 12.49 12.43
N GLU A 67 9.21 11.78 11.92
CA GLU A 67 9.24 10.31 12.00
C GLU A 67 9.25 9.89 13.47
N SER A 68 8.54 8.80 13.77
CA SER A 68 8.42 8.25 15.11
C SER A 68 8.70 6.76 15.09
N GLU A 69 9.51 6.31 16.04
CA GLU A 69 9.82 4.89 16.24
C GLU A 69 8.60 4.11 16.77
N LEU A 70 7.60 4.81 17.32
CA LEU A 70 6.35 4.21 17.82
C LEU A 70 5.36 3.85 16.69
N PHE A 71 5.66 4.23 15.45
CA PHE A 71 4.84 3.91 14.30
C PHE A 71 5.51 2.83 13.45
N ASN A 72 4.83 1.70 13.29
CA ASN A 72 5.34 0.58 12.51
C ASN A 72 5.40 0.93 11.02
N THR A 73 6.61 1.06 10.47
CA THR A 73 6.83 1.41 9.05
C THR A 73 7.40 0.23 8.27
N PHE A 74 6.98 0.06 7.02
CA PHE A 74 7.41 -1.07 6.18
C PHE A 74 7.14 -0.82 4.71
N ILE A 75 7.75 -1.64 3.85
CA ILE A 75 7.36 -1.83 2.46
C ILE A 75 7.14 -3.32 2.23
N VAL A 76 5.98 -3.71 1.71
CA VAL A 76 5.70 -5.10 1.33
C VAL A 76 5.27 -5.12 -0.13
N ILE A 77 6.01 -5.85 -0.95
CA ILE A 77 5.68 -6.10 -2.36
C ILE A 77 5.07 -7.49 -2.45
N PHE A 78 3.82 -7.56 -2.92
CA PHE A 78 3.15 -8.82 -3.25
C PHE A 78 2.92 -8.87 -4.76
N TYR A 79 3.55 -9.83 -5.42
CA TYR A 79 3.44 -10.03 -6.86
C TYR A 79 2.72 -11.35 -7.17
N GLU A 80 1.79 -11.33 -8.14
CA GLU A 80 0.97 -12.49 -8.49
C GLU A 80 1.78 -13.64 -9.12
N ASP A 81 2.85 -13.34 -9.85
CA ASP A 81 3.73 -14.36 -10.43
C ASP A 81 5.14 -14.22 -9.82
N VAL A 82 6.19 -14.54 -10.58
CA VAL A 82 7.60 -14.40 -10.19
C VAL A 82 8.19 -13.18 -10.89
N ILE A 83 8.83 -12.28 -10.14
CA ILE A 83 9.48 -11.11 -10.73
C ILE A 83 10.59 -11.56 -11.68
N SER A 84 10.52 -11.09 -12.93
CA SER A 84 11.51 -11.40 -13.97
C SER A 84 12.91 -10.97 -13.53
N LYS A 85 13.92 -11.72 -13.99
CA LYS A 85 15.33 -11.36 -13.76
C LYS A 85 15.70 -10.02 -14.38
N GLU A 86 14.99 -9.58 -15.41
CA GLU A 86 15.23 -8.29 -16.08
C GLU A 86 15.01 -7.10 -15.14
N LEU A 87 14.08 -7.22 -14.19
CA LEU A 87 13.82 -6.18 -13.21
C LEU A 87 14.82 -6.19 -12.04
N LYS A 88 15.74 -7.16 -11.95
CA LYS A 88 16.68 -7.26 -10.82
C LYS A 88 17.60 -6.06 -10.66
N ASN A 89 17.87 -5.34 -11.74
CA ASN A 89 18.69 -4.14 -11.68
C ASN A 89 18.01 -3.02 -10.88
N TYR A 90 16.68 -3.03 -10.85
CA TYR A 90 15.83 -1.99 -10.25
C TYR A 90 15.13 -2.48 -8.97
N ILE A 91 14.68 -3.74 -8.92
CA ILE A 91 14.20 -4.42 -7.71
C ILE A 91 15.26 -5.44 -7.35
N ARG A 92 16.15 -5.07 -6.42
CA ARG A 92 17.33 -5.86 -6.08
C ARG A 92 16.99 -6.92 -5.05
N PHE A 93 16.67 -8.12 -5.55
CA PHE A 93 16.51 -9.34 -4.74
C PHE A 93 17.60 -10.35 -5.10
N PHE A 94 18.51 -10.60 -4.16
CA PHE A 94 19.66 -11.46 -4.32
C PHE A 94 19.56 -12.75 -3.50
N PRO A 95 20.35 -13.80 -3.81
CA PRO A 95 20.37 -15.05 -3.04
C PRO A 95 20.61 -14.87 -1.54
N GLU A 96 21.40 -13.86 -1.14
CA GLU A 96 21.76 -13.51 0.24
C GLU A 96 20.55 -13.01 1.03
N ASN A 97 19.56 -12.47 0.30
CA ASN A 97 18.34 -11.90 0.85
C ASN A 97 17.17 -12.89 0.81
N ARG A 98 17.42 -14.14 0.38
CA ARG A 98 16.40 -15.20 0.35
C ARG A 98 16.00 -15.61 1.76
N VAL A 99 14.72 -15.93 1.94
CA VAL A 99 14.17 -16.46 3.18
C VAL A 99 14.54 -17.93 3.33
N VAL A 100 15.73 -18.16 3.88
CA VAL A 100 16.29 -19.46 4.26
C VAL A 100 17.00 -19.34 5.60
N LYS A 101 17.08 -20.44 6.36
CA LYS A 101 17.63 -20.47 7.72
C LYS A 101 19.01 -19.78 7.81
N LYS A 102 19.90 -20.08 6.87
CA LYS A 102 21.24 -19.49 6.79
C LYS A 102 21.20 -17.97 6.77
N ASN A 103 20.37 -17.38 5.91
CA ASN A 103 20.34 -15.94 5.69
C ASN A 103 19.65 -15.21 6.84
N LEU A 104 18.55 -15.77 7.35
CA LEU A 104 17.83 -15.22 8.50
C LEU A 104 18.70 -15.22 9.77
N GLY A 105 19.61 -16.18 9.91
CA GLY A 105 20.54 -16.24 11.04
C GLY A 105 21.54 -15.09 11.12
N TYR A 106 21.68 -14.29 10.05
CA TYR A 106 22.51 -13.07 10.06
C TYR A 106 21.76 -11.81 10.52
N LEU A 107 20.44 -11.89 10.72
CA LEU A 107 19.67 -10.74 11.18
C LEU A 107 19.88 -10.55 12.69
N ALA A 108 20.55 -9.46 13.07
CA ALA A 108 20.95 -9.19 14.45
C ALA A 108 19.77 -9.16 15.45
N ASN A 109 18.59 -8.72 15.01
CA ASN A 109 17.40 -8.55 15.85
C ASN A 109 16.28 -9.55 15.55
N PHE A 110 16.58 -10.64 14.84
CA PHE A 110 15.58 -11.65 14.51
C PHE A 110 15.73 -12.87 15.44
N PRO A 111 14.78 -13.14 16.35
CA PRO A 111 14.84 -14.31 17.21
C PRO A 111 14.59 -15.55 16.35
N LEU A 112 15.67 -16.12 15.83
CA LEU A 112 15.56 -17.33 15.05
C LEU A 112 15.28 -18.50 16.01
N TYR A 113 14.00 -18.82 16.20
CA TYR A 113 13.60 -19.98 16.99
C TYR A 113 14.38 -21.21 16.49
N GLU A 114 14.89 -22.03 17.42
CA GLU A 114 15.66 -23.24 17.08
C GLU A 114 14.94 -24.12 16.06
N ARG A 115 13.60 -24.07 16.08
CA ARG A 115 12.66 -24.78 15.21
C ARG A 115 12.22 -24.00 13.95
N PHE A 116 13.02 -23.07 13.42
CA PHE A 116 12.70 -22.45 12.12
C PHE A 116 12.47 -23.55 11.08
N ASN A 117 11.22 -23.71 10.67
CA ASN A 117 10.83 -24.61 9.60
C ASN A 117 10.72 -23.77 8.32
N ARG A 118 11.41 -24.21 7.26
CA ARG A 118 11.33 -23.58 5.94
C ARG A 118 9.89 -23.42 5.44
N ASN A 119 8.97 -24.23 5.94
CA ASN A 119 7.55 -24.14 5.60
C ASN A 119 6.83 -22.90 6.17
N LEU A 120 7.40 -22.20 7.15
CA LEU A 120 6.83 -20.96 7.71
C LEU A 120 6.71 -19.84 6.68
N ARG A 121 7.56 -19.86 5.65
CA ARG A 121 7.58 -18.81 4.60
C ARG A 121 6.39 -18.87 3.64
N TYR A 122 5.51 -19.87 3.74
CA TYR A 122 4.41 -20.06 2.79
C TYR A 122 3.09 -19.60 3.38
N PHE A 123 2.27 -18.94 2.56
CA PHE A 123 0.95 -18.43 2.99
C PHE A 123 -0.01 -19.48 3.55
N ASP A 124 0.12 -20.74 3.12
CA ASP A 124 -0.70 -21.85 3.61
C ASP A 124 -0.30 -22.32 5.02
N ASN A 125 0.80 -21.79 5.56
CA ASN A 125 1.20 -22.04 6.93
C ASN A 125 0.43 -21.11 7.89
N PRO A 126 -0.19 -21.63 8.96
CA PRO A 126 -0.89 -20.81 9.95
C PRO A 126 -0.03 -19.70 10.58
N GLY A 127 1.27 -19.93 10.76
CA GLY A 127 2.20 -18.95 11.34
C GLY A 127 2.83 -17.99 10.31
N PHE A 128 2.37 -18.00 9.06
CA PHE A 128 2.95 -17.17 8.00
C PHE A 128 2.87 -15.68 8.30
N LEU A 129 1.69 -15.20 8.70
CA LEU A 129 1.47 -13.77 8.93
C LEU A 129 2.28 -13.25 10.13
N ASP A 130 2.40 -14.06 11.18
CA ASP A 130 3.22 -13.75 12.35
C ASP A 130 4.71 -13.68 11.93
N PHE A 131 5.15 -14.63 11.09
CA PHE A 131 6.51 -14.61 10.53
C PHE A 131 6.78 -13.41 9.61
N VAL A 132 5.78 -12.95 8.84
CA VAL A 132 5.89 -11.70 8.07
C VAL A 132 6.04 -10.50 9.00
N GLU A 133 5.22 -10.44 10.05
CA GLU A 133 5.23 -9.38 11.06
C GLU A 133 6.61 -9.25 11.74
N ASP A 134 7.21 -10.37 12.15
CA ASP A 134 8.57 -10.40 12.73
C ASP A 134 9.65 -9.83 11.80
N LEU A 135 9.40 -9.85 10.47
CA LEU A 135 10.34 -9.37 9.45
C LEU A 135 10.02 -7.96 8.93
N LEU A 136 8.91 -7.33 9.34
CA LEU A 136 8.56 -5.97 8.86
C LEU A 136 9.57 -4.90 9.29
N ASN A 137 10.26 -5.12 10.42
CA ASN A 137 11.27 -4.20 10.95
C ASN A 137 12.64 -4.33 10.25
N VAL A 138 12.79 -5.26 9.29
CA VAL A 138 14.02 -5.35 8.49
C VAL A 138 14.10 -4.17 7.53
N ASP A 139 15.30 -3.65 7.31
CA ASP A 139 15.53 -2.60 6.33
C ASP A 139 15.00 -2.97 4.93
N TYR A 140 14.49 -1.96 4.21
CA TYR A 140 13.91 -2.06 2.86
C TYR A 140 12.60 -2.88 2.78
N ALA A 141 12.38 -3.60 1.67
CA ALA A 141 11.10 -4.23 1.39
C ALA A 141 11.11 -5.75 1.62
N LEU A 142 9.95 -6.28 2.00
CA LEU A 142 9.63 -7.69 1.92
C LEU A 142 9.08 -8.03 0.53
N LEU A 143 9.49 -9.16 -0.04
CA LEU A 143 9.00 -9.64 -1.33
C LEU A 143 8.28 -10.98 -1.20
N ILE A 144 6.99 -10.90 -1.43
CA ILE A 144 6.08 -12.03 -1.54
C ILE A 144 5.76 -12.24 -3.03
N GLN A 145 5.92 -13.46 -3.49
CA GLN A 145 5.64 -13.83 -4.88
C GLN A 145 5.33 -15.32 -4.99
N GLN A 146 4.91 -15.78 -6.16
CA GLN A 146 4.69 -17.21 -6.40
C GLN A 146 6.00 -17.98 -6.16
N ASP A 147 5.94 -19.16 -5.53
CA ASP A 147 7.12 -20.00 -5.36
C ASP A 147 7.61 -20.51 -6.72
N PRO A 148 8.76 -20.04 -7.24
CA PRO A 148 9.25 -20.45 -8.56
C PRO A 148 9.65 -21.93 -8.62
N THR A 149 9.79 -22.59 -7.46
CA THR A 149 10.23 -23.98 -7.37
C THR A 149 9.10 -25.00 -7.56
N VAL A 150 7.83 -24.57 -7.46
CA VAL A 150 6.67 -25.47 -7.53
C VAL A 150 5.77 -25.10 -8.71
N LYS A 151 6.14 -25.58 -9.92
CA LYS A 151 5.45 -25.24 -11.17
C LYS A 151 3.97 -25.66 -11.26
N LYS A 152 3.51 -26.62 -10.44
CA LYS A 152 2.15 -27.20 -10.51
C LYS A 152 1.19 -26.71 -9.42
N LYS A 153 1.64 -25.88 -8.48
CA LYS A 153 0.78 -25.34 -7.41
C LYS A 153 0.86 -23.81 -7.40
N ASN A 154 -0.30 -23.15 -7.41
CA ASN A 154 -0.40 -21.74 -7.10
C ASN A 154 -0.11 -21.57 -5.62
N ARG A 155 1.16 -21.43 -5.25
CA ARG A 155 1.61 -21.30 -3.86
C ARG A 155 2.45 -20.05 -3.74
N TYR A 156 2.11 -19.20 -2.79
CA TYR A 156 2.80 -17.95 -2.52
C TYR A 156 3.69 -18.07 -1.30
N ALA A 157 4.84 -17.40 -1.35
CA ALA A 157 5.81 -17.42 -0.29
C ALA A 157 6.42 -16.03 -0.07
N LEU A 158 6.80 -15.74 1.16
CA LEU A 158 7.81 -14.73 1.44
C LEU A 158 9.14 -15.26 0.92
N THR A 159 9.59 -14.73 -0.22
CA THR A 159 10.75 -15.27 -0.93
C THR A 159 12.04 -14.57 -0.55
N HIS A 160 11.97 -13.26 -0.33
CA HIS A 160 13.12 -12.43 0.02
C HIS A 160 12.72 -11.39 1.06
N PHE A 161 13.68 -11.06 1.92
CA PHE A 161 13.65 -9.92 2.82
C PHE A 161 14.69 -8.89 2.35
N HIS A 162 14.65 -7.64 2.80
CA HIS A 162 15.67 -6.64 2.44
C HIS A 162 15.80 -6.36 0.92
N VAL A 163 14.68 -6.28 0.22
CA VAL A 163 14.64 -5.99 -1.22
C VAL A 163 14.74 -4.49 -1.47
N LYS A 164 15.79 -4.05 -2.19
CA LYS A 164 16.02 -2.63 -2.50
C LYS A 164 15.33 -2.22 -3.79
N ILE A 165 14.86 -0.97 -3.83
CA ILE A 165 14.24 -0.37 -5.03
C ILE A 165 15.14 0.76 -5.51
N ASP A 166 15.84 0.50 -6.60
CA ASP A 166 16.88 1.35 -7.18
C ASP A 166 16.55 1.72 -8.63
N TRP A 167 15.38 2.33 -8.86
CA TRP A 167 15.03 2.91 -10.16
C TRP A 167 14.89 4.43 -10.04
N PRO A 168 15.63 5.23 -10.85
CA PRO A 168 15.60 6.68 -10.73
C PRO A 168 14.20 7.29 -10.90
N ILE A 169 13.90 8.31 -10.10
CA ILE A 169 12.62 9.05 -10.17
C ILE A 169 12.42 9.65 -11.57
N ALA A 170 13.49 10.14 -12.20
CA ALA A 170 13.45 10.68 -13.55
C ALA A 170 12.99 9.61 -14.56
N ASP A 171 13.57 8.41 -14.51
CA ASP A 171 13.22 7.31 -15.40
C ASP A 171 11.78 6.83 -15.17
N ALA A 172 11.36 6.73 -13.91
CA ALA A 172 9.99 6.38 -13.56
C ALA A 172 8.97 7.43 -14.04
N ALA A 173 9.32 8.71 -13.92
CA ALA A 173 8.48 9.80 -14.42
C ALA A 173 8.44 9.83 -15.95
N GLU A 174 9.57 9.56 -16.61
CA GLU A 174 9.65 9.45 -18.06
C GLU A 174 8.78 8.30 -18.58
N ASP A 175 8.89 7.12 -17.98
CA ASP A 175 8.10 5.94 -18.32
C ASP A 175 6.59 6.20 -18.19
N LEU A 176 6.17 6.79 -17.07
CA LEU A 176 4.79 7.21 -16.88
C LEU A 176 4.34 8.26 -17.90
N ALA A 177 5.17 9.28 -18.15
CA ALA A 177 4.83 10.37 -19.05
C ALA A 177 4.75 9.90 -20.52
N LYS A 178 5.60 8.96 -20.95
CA LYS A 178 5.51 8.30 -22.27
C LYS A 178 4.22 7.49 -22.39
N TRP A 179 3.90 6.69 -21.38
CA TRP A 179 2.67 5.89 -21.37
C TRP A 179 1.40 6.76 -21.44
N LEU A 180 1.40 7.89 -20.73
CA LEU A 180 0.31 8.88 -20.75
C LEU A 180 0.35 9.82 -21.96
N LYS A 181 1.31 9.65 -22.87
CA LYS A 181 1.51 10.49 -24.07
C LYS A 181 1.74 11.98 -23.76
N TYR A 182 2.40 12.32 -22.65
CA TYR A 182 2.82 13.70 -22.37
C TYR A 182 4.18 14.08 -22.99
N ILE A 183 4.97 13.05 -23.30
CA ILE A 183 6.27 13.12 -23.97
C ILE A 183 6.42 11.94 -24.93
N GLN A 184 7.36 12.04 -25.88
CA GLN A 184 7.64 10.97 -26.84
C GLN A 184 8.98 10.29 -26.60
N ASN A 185 10.05 11.07 -26.44
CA ASN A 185 11.42 10.58 -26.54
C ASN A 185 12.14 10.54 -25.19
N ASN A 186 12.21 11.66 -24.49
CA ASN A 186 12.87 11.74 -23.19
C ASN A 186 12.23 12.79 -22.29
N LEU A 187 12.46 12.68 -20.98
CA LEU A 187 11.82 13.52 -19.95
C LEU A 187 12.12 15.01 -20.15
N TYR A 188 13.31 15.32 -20.66
CA TYR A 188 13.84 16.67 -20.81
C TYR A 188 13.61 17.27 -22.20
N GLU A 189 12.85 16.60 -23.08
CA GLU A 189 12.64 17.01 -24.47
C GLU A 189 12.00 18.41 -24.63
N ALA A 190 11.35 18.91 -23.57
CA ALA A 190 10.77 20.25 -23.50
C ALA A 190 11.28 21.04 -22.29
N GLY A 191 12.52 20.76 -21.87
CA GLY A 191 13.26 21.48 -20.84
C GLY A 191 12.98 21.03 -19.40
N ASP A 192 13.90 21.43 -18.51
CA ASP A 192 13.93 21.04 -17.10
C ASP A 192 12.64 21.37 -16.33
N LYS A 193 11.99 22.49 -16.68
CA LYS A 193 10.74 22.89 -16.05
C LYS A 193 9.63 21.87 -16.28
N LYS A 194 9.47 21.38 -17.52
CA LYS A 194 8.45 20.36 -17.83
C LYS A 194 8.83 19.01 -17.22
N ALA A 195 10.12 18.65 -17.29
CA ALA A 195 10.65 17.45 -16.65
C ALA A 195 10.33 17.41 -15.15
N ARG A 196 10.58 18.52 -14.44
CA ARG A 196 10.28 18.64 -13.01
C ARG A 196 8.80 18.51 -12.70
N ILE A 197 7.93 19.09 -13.52
CA ILE A 197 6.48 18.97 -13.34
C ILE A 197 6.04 17.51 -13.54
N LEU A 198 6.57 16.81 -14.54
CA LEU A 198 6.27 15.39 -14.77
C LEU A 198 6.73 14.50 -13.62
N GLN A 199 7.91 14.77 -13.04
CA GLN A 199 8.34 14.11 -11.80
C GLN A 199 7.37 14.39 -10.67
N ASN A 200 6.92 15.63 -10.46
CA ASN A 200 5.92 15.91 -9.43
C ASN A 200 4.59 15.20 -9.69
N LYS A 201 4.20 15.05 -10.96
CA LYS A 201 3.00 14.32 -11.36
C LYS A 201 3.11 12.81 -11.15
N LEU A 202 4.30 12.22 -11.20
CA LEU A 202 4.53 10.84 -10.77
C LEU A 202 4.12 10.65 -9.31
N PHE A 203 4.56 11.53 -8.41
CA PHE A 203 4.15 11.43 -7.00
C PHE A 203 2.64 11.62 -6.83
N GLU A 204 2.06 12.60 -7.52
CA GLU A 204 0.61 12.82 -7.49
C GLU A 204 -0.17 11.59 -7.99
N TYR A 205 0.32 10.91 -9.04
CA TYR A 205 -0.26 9.66 -9.57
C TYR A 205 -0.34 8.56 -8.50
N TYR A 206 0.58 8.56 -7.54
CA TYR A 206 0.64 7.60 -6.44
C TYR A 206 0.17 8.19 -5.10
N GLY A 207 -0.59 9.29 -5.13
CA GLY A 207 -1.21 9.88 -3.94
C GLY A 207 -0.22 10.50 -2.96
N CYS A 208 0.99 10.83 -3.42
CA CYS A 208 2.05 11.43 -2.60
C CYS A 208 2.32 12.87 -3.05
N HIS A 209 2.79 13.69 -2.10
CA HIS A 209 3.44 14.94 -2.45
C HIS A 209 4.86 14.65 -2.98
N HIS A 210 5.42 15.51 -3.82
CA HIS A 210 6.73 15.29 -4.46
C HIS A 210 7.94 15.51 -3.54
N SER A 211 7.71 16.02 -2.33
CA SER A 211 8.76 16.21 -1.31
C SER A 211 8.96 14.98 -0.43
N VAL A 212 8.18 13.93 -0.62
CA VAL A 212 8.29 12.73 0.22
C VAL A 212 9.58 11.98 -0.10
N GLY A 213 10.21 11.43 0.93
CA GLY A 213 11.44 10.64 0.82
C GLY A 213 11.23 9.19 1.27
N GLY A 214 12.33 8.43 1.25
CA GLY A 214 12.42 7.12 1.88
C GLY A 214 11.40 6.11 1.35
N ARG A 215 10.62 5.51 2.27
CA ARG A 215 9.75 4.36 1.97
C ARG A 215 8.63 4.67 0.98
N ARG A 216 8.04 5.86 1.03
CA ARG A 216 6.97 6.28 0.09
C ARG A 216 7.47 6.37 -1.34
N THR A 217 8.65 6.96 -1.53
CA THR A 217 9.32 7.02 -2.83
C THR A 217 9.70 5.62 -3.32
N ALA A 218 10.31 4.78 -2.47
CA ALA A 218 10.66 3.42 -2.87
C ALA A 218 9.42 2.58 -3.25
N GLY A 219 8.32 2.69 -2.50
CA GLY A 219 7.08 1.97 -2.78
C GLY A 219 6.36 2.42 -4.05
N LEU A 220 6.26 3.73 -4.31
CA LEU A 220 5.64 4.20 -5.56
C LEU A 220 6.49 3.86 -6.79
N ILE A 221 7.81 3.86 -6.65
CA ILE A 221 8.73 3.45 -7.72
C ILE A 221 8.60 1.96 -8.01
N ALA A 222 8.49 1.11 -6.97
CA ALA A 222 8.16 -0.30 -7.14
C ALA A 222 6.84 -0.49 -7.88
N ALA A 223 5.79 0.23 -7.47
CA ALA A 223 4.49 0.14 -8.11
C ALA A 223 4.54 0.57 -9.59
N GLN A 224 5.27 1.64 -9.91
CA GLN A 224 5.47 2.12 -11.29
C GLN A 224 6.22 1.10 -12.14
N LEU A 225 7.25 0.45 -11.58
CA LEU A 225 8.02 -0.56 -12.30
C LEU A 225 7.20 -1.84 -12.54
N LEU A 226 6.53 -2.33 -11.51
CA LEU A 226 5.72 -3.56 -11.58
C LEU A 226 4.52 -3.40 -12.52
N ARG A 227 4.00 -2.17 -12.72
CA ARG A 227 2.93 -1.88 -13.68
C ARG A 227 3.30 -2.28 -15.12
N LYS A 228 4.59 -2.33 -15.44
CA LYS A 228 5.09 -2.69 -16.77
C LYS A 228 4.94 -4.19 -17.06
N MET A 229 4.75 -5.00 -16.02
CA MET A 229 4.67 -6.45 -16.12
C MET A 229 3.29 -6.94 -16.57
N ASP A 230 3.21 -8.25 -16.83
CA ASP A 230 2.00 -8.92 -17.33
C ASP A 230 1.07 -9.44 -16.22
N TYR A 231 1.50 -9.33 -14.98
CA TYR A 231 0.78 -9.82 -13.80
C TYR A 231 0.48 -8.67 -12.84
N VAL A 232 -0.56 -8.84 -12.02
CA VAL A 232 -0.87 -7.81 -11.02
C VAL A 232 0.09 -7.86 -9.84
N SER A 233 0.21 -6.72 -9.20
CA SER A 233 1.03 -6.52 -8.03
C SER A 233 0.32 -5.61 -7.04
N THR A 234 0.63 -5.78 -5.77
CA THR A 234 0.22 -4.86 -4.72
C THR A 234 1.44 -4.46 -3.91
N VAL A 235 1.65 -3.15 -3.77
CA VAL A 235 2.71 -2.60 -2.93
C VAL A 235 2.06 -1.90 -1.76
N PHE A 236 2.37 -2.37 -0.56
CA PHE A 236 1.96 -1.77 0.70
C PHE A 236 3.10 -0.92 1.26
N VAL A 237 2.79 0.28 1.71
CA VAL A 237 3.78 1.18 2.32
C VAL A 237 3.20 1.78 3.57
N SER A 238 3.80 1.49 4.73
CA SER A 238 3.47 2.17 5.97
C SER A 238 4.48 3.29 6.25
N SER A 239 3.99 4.49 6.58
CA SER A 239 4.83 5.68 6.81
C SER A 239 4.33 6.49 8.00
N SER A 240 5.24 6.66 8.99
CA SER A 240 4.99 7.45 10.20
C SER A 240 4.69 8.90 9.88
N GLU A 241 5.44 9.52 8.96
CA GLU A 241 5.24 10.91 8.57
C GLU A 241 3.81 11.18 8.09
N SER A 242 3.17 10.21 7.44
CA SER A 242 1.77 10.34 7.00
C SER A 242 0.74 9.70 7.93
N ARG A 243 1.17 9.01 9.00
CA ARG A 243 0.29 8.21 9.89
C ARG A 243 -0.68 7.30 9.13
N ALA A 244 -0.20 6.75 8.02
CA ALA A 244 -1.05 6.06 7.05
C ALA A 244 -0.31 4.90 6.39
N MET A 245 -1.10 3.91 5.99
CA MET A 245 -0.66 2.83 5.11
C MET A 245 -1.20 3.06 3.70
N TYR A 246 -0.33 3.05 2.71
CA TYR A 246 -0.66 3.17 1.30
C TYR A 246 -0.79 1.77 0.70
N LYS A 247 -1.75 1.60 -0.20
CA LYS A 247 -1.90 0.42 -1.05
C LYS A 247 -1.89 0.87 -2.50
N TYR A 248 -0.93 0.39 -3.26
CA TYR A 248 -0.86 0.56 -4.71
C TYR A 248 -1.24 -0.77 -5.37
N SER A 249 -2.32 -0.79 -6.13
CA SER A 249 -2.85 -2.00 -6.76
C SER A 249 -3.35 -1.72 -8.19
N GLU A 250 -3.83 -2.76 -8.87
CA GLU A 250 -4.49 -2.64 -10.17
C GLU A 250 -5.75 -1.75 -10.13
N ARG A 251 -6.35 -1.56 -8.93
CA ARG A 251 -7.53 -0.72 -8.72
C ARG A 251 -7.20 0.75 -8.45
N GLY A 252 -5.92 1.09 -8.34
CA GLY A 252 -5.44 2.44 -8.04
C GLY A 252 -4.78 2.54 -6.67
N VAL A 253 -4.98 3.70 -6.05
CA VAL A 253 -4.32 4.08 -4.79
C VAL A 253 -5.34 4.11 -3.66
N SER A 254 -5.05 3.43 -2.56
CA SER A 254 -5.78 3.61 -1.29
C SER A 254 -4.84 4.09 -0.19
N LYS A 255 -5.38 4.87 0.75
CA LYS A 255 -4.72 5.24 2.00
C LYS A 255 -5.59 4.80 3.18
N PHE A 256 -5.02 4.00 4.07
CA PHE A 256 -5.62 3.62 5.34
C PHE A 256 -5.06 4.49 6.44
N PHE A 257 -5.91 5.00 7.32
CA PHE A 257 -5.55 5.91 8.40
C PHE A 257 -6.53 5.79 9.56
N LEU A 258 -6.17 6.32 10.72
CA LEU A 258 -7.04 6.35 11.89
C LEU A 258 -7.85 7.63 11.95
N VAL A 259 -9.10 7.52 12.38
CA VAL A 259 -9.99 8.64 12.68
C VAL A 259 -10.47 8.56 14.12
N LYS A 260 -10.63 9.72 14.76
CA LYS A 260 -11.36 9.82 16.02
C LYS A 260 -12.86 9.90 15.72
N LEU A 261 -13.66 9.20 16.51
CA LEU A 261 -15.12 9.22 16.43
C LEU A 261 -15.68 9.58 17.81
N SER A 262 -16.57 10.56 17.82
CA SER A 262 -17.41 10.91 18.97
C SER A 262 -18.62 9.98 19.08
N GLU A 263 -19.25 9.93 20.26
CA GLU A 263 -20.47 9.14 20.47
C GLU A 263 -21.59 9.51 19.49
N LYS A 264 -21.80 10.82 19.26
CA LYS A 264 -22.80 11.32 18.30
C LYS A 264 -22.53 10.84 16.87
N GLU A 265 -21.28 10.86 16.43
CA GLU A 265 -20.91 10.36 15.10
C GLU A 265 -21.14 8.86 14.98
N MET A 266 -20.82 8.09 16.04
CA MET A 266 -21.08 6.65 16.06
C MET A 266 -22.56 6.32 16.05
N GLU A 267 -23.40 7.04 16.80
CA GLU A 267 -24.85 6.89 16.78
C GLU A 267 -25.43 7.19 15.39
N ALA A 268 -24.97 8.27 14.75
CA ALA A 268 -25.41 8.65 13.41
C ALA A 268 -25.00 7.60 12.36
N LEU A 269 -23.77 7.09 12.43
CA LEU A 269 -23.29 6.03 11.53
C LEU A 269 -24.01 4.71 11.77
N ALA A 270 -24.23 4.31 13.03
CA ALA A 270 -24.97 3.11 13.40
C ALA A 270 -26.41 3.17 12.86
N GLY A 271 -27.10 4.30 13.07
CA GLY A 271 -28.45 4.53 12.56
C GLY A 271 -28.54 4.45 11.04
N ARG A 272 -27.57 5.04 10.32
CA ARG A 272 -27.54 5.01 8.85
C ARG A 272 -27.37 3.59 8.30
N GLU A 273 -26.62 2.75 9.00
CA GLU A 273 -26.39 1.35 8.63
C GLU A 273 -27.41 0.38 9.27
N SER A 274 -28.47 0.92 9.88
CA SER A 274 -29.54 0.14 10.53
C SER A 274 -29.03 -0.84 11.59
N MET A 275 -28.03 -0.43 12.38
CA MET A 275 -27.47 -1.21 13.48
C MET A 275 -27.55 -0.45 14.81
N THR A 276 -27.47 -1.17 15.93
CA THR A 276 -27.43 -0.52 17.25
C THR A 276 -26.06 0.11 17.51
N PRO A 277 -25.97 1.16 18.34
CA PRO A 277 -24.68 1.75 18.72
C PRO A 277 -23.71 0.73 19.34
N GLU A 278 -24.20 -0.22 20.13
CA GLU A 278 -23.38 -1.27 20.75
C GLU A 278 -22.80 -2.22 19.69
N ALA A 279 -23.62 -2.60 18.71
CA ALA A 279 -23.17 -3.40 17.58
C ALA A 279 -22.09 -2.65 16.78
N PHE A 280 -22.30 -1.37 16.51
CA PHE A 280 -21.30 -0.52 15.85
C PHE A 280 -19.99 -0.45 16.63
N ILE A 281 -20.06 -0.17 17.93
CA ILE A 281 -18.89 -0.08 18.81
C ILE A 281 -18.10 -1.40 18.81
N SER A 282 -18.82 -2.52 18.93
CA SER A 282 -18.21 -3.85 18.92
C SER A 282 -17.52 -4.15 17.59
N GLN A 283 -18.06 -3.70 16.45
CA GLN A 283 -17.62 -4.10 15.11
C GLN A 283 -16.63 -3.15 14.45
N TYR A 284 -16.66 -1.84 14.69
CA TYR A 284 -15.92 -0.86 13.87
C TYR A 284 -14.85 -0.05 14.60
N VAL A 285 -14.92 0.07 15.92
CA VAL A 285 -14.07 1.04 16.64
C VAL A 285 -13.33 0.46 17.84
N TYR A 286 -12.11 0.93 18.02
CA TYR A 286 -11.23 0.56 19.12
C TYR A 286 -11.35 1.59 20.24
N PRO A 287 -11.51 1.16 21.51
CA PRO A 287 -11.62 2.10 22.61
C PRO A 287 -10.27 2.79 22.87
N ALA A 288 -10.33 4.08 23.14
CA ALA A 288 -9.31 4.89 23.82
C ALA A 288 -9.93 5.51 25.09
N GLU A 289 -9.15 6.24 25.89
CA GLU A 289 -9.61 6.81 27.17
C GLU A 289 -10.89 7.65 27.01
N ASP A 290 -10.85 8.70 26.18
CA ASP A 290 -11.97 9.66 26.06
C ASP A 290 -12.66 9.64 24.68
N TYR A 291 -12.30 8.70 23.81
CA TYR A 291 -12.81 8.64 22.44
C TYR A 291 -12.66 7.25 21.83
N TYR A 292 -13.26 7.06 20.66
CA TYR A 292 -13.15 5.83 19.88
C TYR A 292 -12.32 6.06 18.62
N VAL A 293 -11.61 5.02 18.20
CA VAL A 293 -10.75 5.06 17.02
C VAL A 293 -11.27 4.10 15.96
N GLY A 294 -11.52 4.63 14.76
CA GLY A 294 -11.90 3.85 13.59
C GLY A 294 -10.78 3.74 12.56
N ILE A 295 -10.80 2.67 11.76
CA ILE A 295 -9.90 2.53 10.60
C ILE A 295 -10.64 3.06 9.38
N SER A 296 -10.15 4.14 8.79
CA SER A 296 -10.72 4.73 7.57
C SER A 296 -9.83 4.45 6.36
N GLU A 297 -10.44 4.31 5.19
CA GLU A 297 -9.77 4.17 3.89
C GLU A 297 -10.25 5.26 2.93
N ALA A 298 -9.31 6.00 2.35
CA ALA A 298 -9.53 6.91 1.23
C ALA A 298 -9.06 6.24 -0.07
N CYS A 299 -10.00 5.96 -0.97
CA CYS A 299 -9.75 5.35 -2.27
C CYS A 299 -9.70 6.43 -3.36
N TYR A 300 -8.63 6.43 -4.14
CA TYR A 300 -8.42 7.39 -5.22
C TYR A 300 -8.53 6.71 -6.58
N THR A 301 -9.09 7.43 -7.55
CA THR A 301 -9.08 7.03 -8.94
C THR A 301 -8.35 8.05 -9.81
N TYR A 302 -7.94 7.58 -10.99
CA TYR A 302 -7.30 8.39 -12.01
C TYR A 302 -8.31 9.25 -12.77
N THR A 303 -7.99 10.53 -12.93
CA THR A 303 -8.73 11.45 -13.80
C THR A 303 -8.41 11.15 -15.28
N PRO A 304 -9.14 11.71 -16.25
CA PRO A 304 -8.80 11.54 -17.67
C PRO A 304 -7.35 11.96 -18.02
N TYR A 305 -6.81 12.94 -17.29
CA TYR A 305 -5.45 13.45 -17.48
C TYR A 305 -4.36 12.45 -17.05
N SER A 306 -4.70 11.45 -16.23
CA SER A 306 -3.78 10.41 -15.77
C SER A 306 -4.10 9.02 -16.32
N LYS A 307 -4.87 8.95 -17.41
CA LYS A 307 -5.07 7.74 -18.22
C LYS A 307 -4.53 7.95 -19.63
N PRO A 308 -4.11 6.93 -20.39
CA PRO A 308 -3.73 7.09 -21.78
C PRO A 308 -4.88 7.71 -22.61
N PRO A 309 -4.58 8.55 -23.61
CA PRO A 309 -5.62 9.12 -24.46
C PRO A 309 -6.21 8.09 -25.40
N GLU A 310 -7.53 8.15 -25.58
CA GLU A 310 -8.26 7.27 -26.50
C GLU A 310 -7.82 7.49 -27.95
N ASP A 311 -7.47 8.72 -28.33
CA ASP A 311 -6.97 9.07 -29.67
C ASP A 311 -5.48 8.75 -29.87
N GLY A 312 -4.78 8.31 -28.82
CA GLY A 312 -3.34 8.01 -28.84
C GLY A 312 -2.40 9.21 -29.04
N ARG A 313 -2.94 10.44 -29.12
CA ARG A 313 -2.16 11.65 -29.45
C ARG A 313 -1.35 12.16 -28.27
N LEU A 314 -0.28 12.90 -28.59
CA LEU A 314 0.49 13.62 -27.59
C LEU A 314 -0.36 14.71 -26.92
N ARG A 315 -0.24 14.79 -25.60
CA ARG A 315 -1.00 15.70 -24.74
C ARG A 315 -0.15 16.89 -24.30
N ARG A 316 -0.82 18.03 -24.16
CA ARG A 316 -0.26 19.19 -23.46
C ARG A 316 -0.35 18.99 -21.95
N LEU A 317 0.76 19.22 -21.26
CA LEU A 317 0.84 19.15 -19.80
C LEU A 317 0.29 20.42 -19.16
N TRP A 318 -0.70 20.26 -18.27
CA TRP A 318 -1.27 21.33 -17.46
C TRP A 318 -1.02 21.04 -15.98
N PRO A 319 -0.13 21.79 -15.30
CA PRO A 319 0.26 21.49 -13.91
C PRO A 319 -0.91 21.55 -12.93
N ALA A 320 -1.86 22.46 -13.19
CA ALA A 320 -3.04 22.68 -12.35
C ALA A 320 -3.99 21.47 -12.30
N TYR A 321 -4.05 20.65 -13.35
CA TYR A 321 -5.00 19.54 -13.43
C TYR A 321 -4.62 18.39 -12.52
N ASN A 322 -5.56 17.96 -11.68
CA ASN A 322 -5.31 16.86 -10.76
C ASN A 322 -5.27 15.53 -11.52
N TRP A 323 -4.32 14.67 -11.19
CA TRP A 323 -4.16 13.31 -11.72
C TRP A 323 -4.88 12.27 -10.87
N LEU A 324 -5.19 12.61 -9.62
CA LEU A 324 -6.05 11.79 -8.76
C LEU A 324 -7.28 12.58 -8.33
N LYS A 325 -8.36 11.84 -8.10
CA LYS A 325 -9.54 12.32 -7.39
C LYS A 325 -9.94 11.30 -6.32
N LEU A 326 -10.38 11.79 -5.18
CA LEU A 326 -11.01 10.94 -4.17
C LEU A 326 -12.28 10.36 -4.77
N TRP A 327 -12.49 9.06 -4.58
CA TRP A 327 -13.57 8.31 -5.22
C TRP A 327 -14.50 7.68 -4.20
N PHE A 328 -13.95 6.91 -3.27
CA PHE A 328 -14.70 6.36 -2.13
C PHE A 328 -13.95 6.61 -0.83
N GLU A 329 -14.72 6.65 0.25
CA GLU A 329 -14.21 6.68 1.60
C GLU A 329 -14.97 5.64 2.42
N TYR A 330 -14.25 4.82 3.16
CA TYR A 330 -14.82 3.72 3.92
C TYR A 330 -14.35 3.75 5.38
N LEU A 331 -15.25 3.42 6.30
CA LEU A 331 -14.89 2.97 7.63
C LEU A 331 -14.86 1.44 7.62
N HIS A 332 -13.71 0.87 7.98
CA HIS A 332 -13.48 -0.56 7.99
C HIS A 332 -13.86 -1.18 9.33
N PRO A 333 -14.47 -2.38 9.32
CA PRO A 333 -14.68 -3.13 10.55
C PRO A 333 -13.35 -3.59 11.14
N LYS A 334 -13.36 -3.95 12.43
CA LYS A 334 -12.26 -4.62 13.11
C LYS A 334 -11.92 -5.91 12.38
N GLY A 335 -10.64 -6.29 12.42
CA GLY A 335 -10.18 -7.56 11.85
C GLY A 335 -10.82 -8.82 12.46
N THR A 336 -11.50 -8.71 13.61
CA THR A 336 -12.25 -9.80 14.27
C THR A 336 -13.73 -9.85 13.85
N ALA A 337 -14.27 -8.79 13.24
CA ALA A 337 -15.66 -8.69 12.84
C ALA A 337 -15.86 -9.24 11.41
N LEU A 338 -15.67 -10.55 11.22
CA LEU A 338 -15.62 -11.21 9.90
C LEU A 338 -16.91 -11.13 9.08
N TYR A 339 -18.04 -10.82 9.72
CA TYR A 339 -19.35 -10.71 9.07
C TYR A 339 -19.76 -9.25 8.79
N ALA A 340 -19.00 -8.27 9.32
CA ALA A 340 -19.22 -6.86 9.07
C ALA A 340 -18.60 -6.45 7.72
N ARG A 341 -19.17 -5.44 7.07
CA ARG A 341 -18.69 -4.92 5.79
C ARG A 341 -18.14 -3.51 5.99
N PRO A 342 -17.18 -3.04 5.18
CA PRO A 342 -16.84 -1.62 5.17
C PRO A 342 -18.07 -0.77 4.86
N ILE A 343 -18.25 0.34 5.57
CA ILE A 343 -19.38 1.26 5.41
C ILE A 343 -18.89 2.58 4.83
N ASN A 344 -19.71 3.28 4.04
CA ASN A 344 -19.30 4.54 3.43
C ASN A 344 -19.07 5.63 4.50
N TYR A 345 -17.93 6.31 4.51
CA TYR A 345 -17.68 7.34 5.51
C TYR A 345 -17.05 8.58 4.88
N GLN A 346 -17.89 9.52 4.47
CA GLN A 346 -17.46 10.78 3.84
C GLN A 346 -16.84 11.71 4.88
N TRP A 347 -15.57 11.50 5.20
CA TRP A 347 -14.86 12.21 6.25
C TRP A 347 -14.07 13.41 5.72
N VAL A 348 -13.45 13.30 4.55
CA VAL A 348 -12.60 14.34 3.97
C VAL A 348 -13.36 15.64 3.70
N TYR A 349 -14.63 15.51 3.31
CA TYR A 349 -15.49 16.63 2.93
C TYR A 349 -16.62 16.89 3.93
N SER A 350 -16.68 16.17 5.05
CA SER A 350 -17.65 16.51 6.10
C SER A 350 -17.29 17.87 6.70
N THR A 351 -18.29 18.73 6.84
CA THR A 351 -18.21 19.88 7.75
C THR A 351 -18.06 19.34 9.16
N ASP A 352 -17.11 19.88 9.92
CA ASP A 352 -16.99 19.55 11.35
C ASP A 352 -18.33 19.87 12.01
N LEU A 353 -18.96 18.86 12.62
CA LEU A 353 -20.26 18.96 13.30
C LEU A 353 -20.09 19.51 14.72
#